data_AF-A0A9D2VGT8-F1
#
_entry.id   AF-A0A9D2VGT8-F1
#
_cell.length_a   1.000
_cell.length_b   1.000
_cell.length_c   1.000
_cell.angle_alpha   90.00
_cell.angle_beta   90.00
_cell.angle_gamma   90.00
#
_symmetry.space_group_name_H-M   'P 1'
#
loop_
_entity.id
_entity.type
_entity.pdbx_description
1 polymer ?
#
loop_
_entity_poly.entity_id
_entity_poly.type
_entity_poly.pdbx_seq_one_letter_code
_entity_poly.pdbx_strand_id
1 'polypeptide(L)' 'HLLVNYPPKVAVSALVNSLKCVSSRMIRKKTYPSIHNKLWGGTLWSPSYFTGSCGGAPIEIVRHYIEQQQTPS' A
#
# COMPACT_ATOMS: atom_id res chain seq x y z
N HIS A 1 -0.55 -5.29 0.77
CA HIS A 1 0.15 -5.04 2.05
C HIS A 1 1.64 -4.83 1.77
N LEU A 2 2.29 -3.89 2.45
CA LEU A 2 3.71 -3.56 2.24
C LEU A 2 4.44 -3.67 3.58
N LEU A 3 5.54 -4.44 3.60
CA LEU A 3 6.50 -4.42 4.70
C LEU A 3 7.68 -3.56 4.26
N VAL A 4 7.93 -2.47 4.97
CA VAL A 4 8.90 -1.45 4.54
C VAL A 4 9.82 -1.12 5.69
N ASN A 5 11.13 -1.21 5.45
CA ASN A 5 12.14 -0.60 6.29
C ASN A 5 12.37 0.84 5.80
N TYR A 6 12.24 1.83 6.67
CA TYR A 6 12.35 3.25 6.30
C TYR A 6 13.03 4.06 7.41
N PRO A 7 13.68 5.20 7.08
CA PRO A 7 14.34 6.02 8.09
C PRO A 7 13.35 6.58 9.11
N PRO A 8 13.66 6.57 10.42
CA PRO A 8 12.73 7.01 11.47
C PRO A 8 12.42 8.51 11.42
N LYS A 9 13.24 9.29 10.71
CA LYS A 9 13.02 10.74 10.50
C LYS A 9 11.87 11.02 9.51
N VAL A 10 11.44 10.02 8.73
CA VAL A 10 10.37 10.18 7.75
C VAL A 10 9.04 9.84 8.40
N ALA A 11 8.09 10.78 8.35
CA ALA A 11 6.74 10.52 8.82
C ALA A 11 6.06 9.44 7.96
N VAL A 12 5.46 8.44 8.62
CA VAL A 12 4.78 7.33 7.95
C VAL A 12 3.66 7.82 7.03
N SER A 13 2.91 8.84 7.45
CA SER A 13 1.86 9.46 6.64
C SER A 13 2.40 10.02 5.33
N ALA A 14 3.56 10.68 5.36
CA ALA A 14 4.22 11.22 4.16
C ALA A 14 4.68 10.10 3.22
N LEU A 15 5.25 9.02 3.78
CA LEU A 15 5.66 7.84 3.00
C LEU A 15 4.45 7.20 2.30
N VAL A 16 3.38 6.93 3.04
CA VAL A 16 2.16 6.30 2.50
C VAL A 16 1.50 7.20 1.45
N ASN A 17 1.42 8.52 1.68
CA ASN A 17 0.88 9.45 0.70
C ASN A 17 1.68 9.46 -0.60
N SER A 18 3.01 9.48 -0.50
CA SER A 18 3.88 9.42 -1.67
C SER A 18 3.67 8.12 -2.45
N LEU A 19 3.66 6.97 -1.77
CA LEU A 19 3.43 5.67 -2.40
C LEU A 19 2.07 5.59 -3.10
N LYS A 20 0.99 6.02 -2.44
CA LYS A 20 -0.37 6.01 -3.03
C LYS A 20 -0.48 6.97 -4.21
N CYS A 21 0.11 8.16 -4.12
CA CYS A 21 0.06 9.16 -5.18
C CYS A 21 0.85 8.72 -6.42
N VAL A 22 2.12 8.31 -6.23
CA VAL A 22 3.00 7.89 -7.33
C VAL A 22 2.44 6.63 -8.01
N SER A 23 2.00 5.63 -7.25
CA SER A 23 1.41 4.42 -7.84
C SER A 23 0.13 4.72 -8.63
N SER A 24 -0.76 5.58 -8.11
CA SER A 24 -1.96 6.04 -8.84
C SER A 24 -1.60 6.70 -10.16
N ARG A 25 -0.64 7.63 -10.15
CA ARG A 25 -0.17 8.31 -11.36
C ARG A 25 0.43 7.33 -12.37
N MET A 26 1.27 6.40 -11.91
CA MET A 26 1.95 5.43 -12.77
C MET A 26 0.97 4.45 -13.43
N ILE A 27 0.00 3.93 -12.67
CA ILE A 27 -1.02 3.02 -13.18
C ILE A 27 -1.90 3.71 -14.22
N ARG A 28 -2.29 4.97 -13.98
CA ARG A 28 -3.04 5.78 -14.95
C ARG A 28 -2.24 6.02 -16.22
N LYS A 29 -0.94 6.32 -16.11
CA LYS A 29 -0.06 6.54 -17.28
C LYS A 29 0.07 5.30 -18.16
N LYS A 30 -0.03 4.10 -17.59
CA LYS A 30 0.05 2.83 -18.33
C LYS A 30 -1.27 2.42 -19.00
N THR A 31 -2.35 3.19 -18.82
CA THR A 31 -3.64 3.04 -19.51
C THR A 31 -4.20 1.63 -19.52
N TYR A 32 -4.24 0.97 -18.35
CA TYR A 32 -4.83 -0.36 -18.21
C TYR A 32 -6.35 -0.31 -18.40
N PRO A 33 -6.93 -0.89 -19.47
CA PRO A 33 -8.35 -0.75 -19.80
C PRO A 33 -9.26 -1.35 -18.71
N SER A 34 -8.82 -2.47 -18.12
CA SER A 34 -9.53 -3.19 -17.06
C SER A 34 -9.63 -2.41 -15.73
N ILE A 35 -8.69 -1.50 -15.49
CA ILE A 35 -8.62 -0.67 -14.29
C ILE A 35 -9.39 0.64 -14.52
N HIS A 36 -9.24 1.25 -15.69
CA HIS A 36 -9.90 2.50 -16.04
C HIS A 36 -11.43 2.40 -15.96
N ASN A 37 -12.00 1.29 -16.47
CA ASN A 37 -13.45 1.07 -16.47
C ASN A 37 -14.02 0.84 -15.05
N LYS A 38 -13.20 0.47 -14.08
CA LYS A 38 -13.62 0.21 -12.69
C LYS A 38 -13.43 1.43 -11.77
N LEU A 39 -12.69 2.44 -12.21
CA LEU A 39 -12.37 3.65 -11.44
C LEU A 39 -13.36 4.79 -11.68
N TRP A 40 -14.66 4.49 -11.64
CA TRP A 40 -15.73 5.48 -11.87
C TRP A 40 -15.66 6.73 -10.97
N GLY A 41 -14.96 6.65 -9.82
CA GLY A 41 -14.76 7.76 -8.88
C GLY A 41 -13.40 8.47 -8.96
N GLY A 42 -12.55 8.18 -9.95
CA GLY A 42 -11.31 8.93 -10.19
C GLY A 42 -10.19 8.73 -9.16
N THR A 43 -10.39 7.95 -8.09
CA THR A 43 -9.37 7.62 -7.08
C THR A 43 -9.02 6.13 -7.11
N LEU A 44 -7.72 5.81 -7.19
CA LEU A 44 -7.24 4.42 -7.20
C LEU A 44 -7.24 3.80 -5.79
N TRP A 45 -6.93 4.62 -4.78
CA TRP A 45 -6.79 4.19 -3.41
C TRP A 45 -7.84 4.87 -2.53
N SER A 46 -8.37 4.14 -1.56
CA SER A 46 -9.12 4.74 -0.45
C SER A 46 -8.28 5.81 0.26
N PRO A 47 -8.85 6.90 0.80
CA PRO A 47 -8.09 7.90 1.56
C PRO A 47 -7.37 7.29 2.78
N SER A 48 -7.98 6.29 3.40
CA SER A 48 -7.50 5.64 4.61
C SER A 48 -6.26 4.76 4.38
N TYR A 49 -5.51 4.53 5.45
CA TYR A 49 -4.42 3.55 5.48
C TYR A 49 -4.28 2.98 6.89
N PHE A 50 -3.69 1.79 7.01
CA PHE A 50 -3.35 1.16 8.27
C PHE A 50 -1.84 0.92 8.34
N THR A 51 -1.24 1.25 9.48
CA THR A 51 0.19 1.06 9.74
C THR A 51 0.38 0.46 11.13
N GLY A 52 1.09 -0.66 11.21
CA GLY A 52 1.50 -1.28 12.46
C GLY A 52 3.02 -1.39 12.52
N SER A 53 3.61 -1.11 13.68
CA SER A 53 5.03 -1.38 13.92
C SER A 53 5.23 -2.85 14.23
N CYS A 54 6.10 -3.52 13.47
CA CYS A 54 6.57 -4.86 13.82
C CYS A 54 7.87 -4.70 14.64
N GLY A 55 7.73 -4.39 15.93
CA GLY A 55 8.87 -4.36 16.84
C GLY A 55 9.32 -5.77 17.19
N GLY A 56 10.56 -6.14 16.87
CA GLY A 56 11.23 -7.34 17.41
C GLY A 56 10.85 -8.70 16.79
N ALA A 57 9.81 -8.80 15.97
CA ALA A 57 9.48 -10.06 15.28
C ALA A 57 10.40 -10.24 14.04
N PRO A 58 11.03 -11.42 13.86
CA PRO A 58 11.81 -11.73 12.66
C PRO A 58 11.00 -11.41 11.39
N ILE A 59 11.66 -10.88 10.37
CA ILE A 59 11.04 -10.52 9.08
C ILE A 59 10.20 -11.66 8.48
N GLU A 60 10.55 -12.90 8.81
CA GLU A 60 9.85 -14.13 8.42
C GLU A 60 8.45 -14.24 9.03
N ILE A 61 8.27 -13.87 10.30
CA ILE A 61 6.96 -13.88 10.98
C ILE A 61 6.02 -12.86 10.34
N VAL A 62 6.54 -11.67 10.00
CA VAL A 62 5.74 -10.63 9.36
C VAL A 62 5.39 -11.00 7.92
N ARG A 63 6.32 -11.64 7.19
CA ARG A 63 6.03 -12.22 5.87
C ARG A 63 4.92 -13.26 5.96
N HIS A 64 5.02 -14.18 6.92
CA HIS A 64 4.00 -15.20 7.13
C HIS A 64 2.64 -14.60 7.51
N TYR A 65 2.62 -13.55 8.33
CA TYR A 65 1.38 -12.81 8.65
C TYR A 65 0.75 -12.15 7.43
N ILE A 66 1.55 -11.56 6.53
CA ILE A 66 1.06 -10.96 5.28
C ILE A 66 0.54 -12.03 4.31
N GLU A 67 1.19 -13.19 4.25
CA GLU A 67 0.75 -14.34 3.45
C GLU A 67 -0.54 -14.98 4.00
N GLN A 68 -0.73 -14.96 5.33
CA GLN A 68 -1.90 -15.52 5.99
C GLN A 68 -3.07 -14.53 6.18
N GLN A 69 -2.87 -13.23 5.97
CA GLN A 69 -3.98 -12.30 5.79
C GLN A 69 -4.67 -12.58 4.45
N GLN A 70 -5.50 -13.63 4.44
CA GLN A 70 -6.40 -13.91 3.33
C GLN A 70 -7.34 -12.72 3.11
N THR A 71 -7.52 -12.40 1.83
CA THR A 71 -8.52 -11.45 1.33
C THR A 71 -9.86 -11.66 2.02
N PRO A 72 -10.54 -10.60 2.49
CA PRO A 72 -11.90 -10.75 2.98
C PRO A 72 -12.74 -11.36 1.85
N SER A 73 -13.44 -12.45 2.18
CA SER A 73 -14.47 -13.07 1.33
C SER A 73 -15.58 -12.10 1.00
#